data_AF-A0A9D5T3E1-F1
#
_entry.id   AF-A0A9D5T3E1-F1
#
_cell.length_a   1.000
_cell.length_b   1.000
_cell.length_c   1.000
_cell.angle_alpha   90.00
_cell.angle_beta   90.00
_cell.angle_gamma   90.00
#
_symmetry.space_group_name_H-M   'P 1'
#
loop_
_entity.id
_entity.type
_entity.pdbx_description
1 polymer ?
#
loop_
_entity_poly.entity_id
_entity_poly.type
_entity_poly.pdbx_seq_one_letter_code
_entity_poly.pdbx_strand_id
1 'polypeptide(L)'
;MTKETFKKLENYMLECMKDSAHDKEHIYRVLYSALDIANKEENVDYDVLISACLLHDIAREDQNKNPSLCHAEVGAEKAYKYLTESGFDAIFAEKVRHCISSHRFRKNNTPESTEAKILFDADKIDAAGTLGIARTLVYQGAMTEPLYSVLPDGRVSDGTDDKTPSFFQEYKYKLEKIYSRFYTLRGKEIAEERRKTAVSFYNDMLREVSSTYEKGIESLDKIIEY
;
A
#
# COMPACT_ATOMS: atom_id res chain seq x y z
N MET A 1 4.49 26.11 -3.48
CA MET A 1 3.32 25.99 -2.59
C MET A 1 3.52 26.86 -1.34
N THR A 2 2.50 27.61 -0.90
CA THR A 2 2.56 28.36 0.37
C THR A 2 2.12 27.47 1.55
N LYS A 3 2.46 27.85 2.79
CA LYS A 3 1.97 27.14 3.99
C LYS A 3 0.44 27.13 4.10
N GLU A 4 -0.21 28.17 3.61
CA GLU A 4 -1.67 28.26 3.58
C GLU A 4 -2.27 27.25 2.61
N THR A 5 -1.71 27.15 1.40
CA THR A 5 -2.10 26.13 0.42
C THR A 5 -1.89 24.72 0.97
N PHE A 6 -0.74 24.44 1.59
CA PHE A 6 -0.48 23.14 2.22
C PHE A 6 -1.55 22.79 3.26
N LYS A 7 -1.83 23.71 4.20
CA LYS A 7 -2.85 23.51 5.24
C LYS A 7 -4.24 23.29 4.67
N LYS A 8 -4.60 23.98 3.58
CA LYS A 8 -5.88 23.80 2.89
C LYS A 8 -6.02 22.37 2.34
N LEU A 9 -4.97 21.83 1.72
CA LEU A 9 -4.97 20.46 1.21
C LEU A 9 -4.93 19.44 2.35
N GLU A 10 -4.11 19.68 3.38
CA GLU A 10 -4.00 18.84 4.57
C GLU A 10 -5.33 18.73 5.31
N ASN A 11 -6.05 19.83 5.53
CA ASN A 11 -7.36 19.80 6.19
C ASN A 11 -8.37 18.95 5.41
N TYR A 12 -8.41 19.08 4.08
CA TYR A 12 -9.28 18.27 3.25
C TYR A 12 -8.92 16.79 3.27
N MET A 13 -7.61 16.48 3.28
CA MET A 13 -7.12 15.12 3.51
C MET A 13 -7.62 14.59 4.85
N LEU A 14 -7.44 15.34 5.95
CA LEU A 14 -7.85 14.93 7.30
C LEU A 14 -9.36 14.69 7.41
N GLU A 15 -10.19 15.50 6.74
CA GLU A 15 -11.65 15.30 6.69
C GLU A 15 -12.04 13.97 6.00
N CYS A 16 -11.20 13.47 5.09
CA CYS A 16 -11.43 12.23 4.36
C CYS A 16 -10.94 10.97 5.10
N MET A 17 -10.00 11.09 6.05
CA MET A 17 -9.38 9.94 6.72
C MET A 17 -10.24 9.41 7.87
N LYS A 18 -10.69 8.14 7.75
CA LYS A 18 -11.53 7.45 8.76
C LYS A 18 -11.03 6.05 9.14
N ASP A 19 -9.97 5.56 8.52
CA ASP A 19 -9.38 4.23 8.70
C ASP A 19 -8.03 4.34 9.44
N SER A 20 -7.75 3.42 10.37
CA SER A 20 -6.49 3.35 11.11
C SER A 20 -5.33 2.79 10.28
N ALA A 21 -5.60 1.94 9.28
CA ALA A 21 -4.54 1.41 8.42
C ALA A 21 -4.08 2.42 7.37
N HIS A 22 -4.92 3.37 6.98
CA HIS A 22 -4.61 4.44 6.02
C HIS A 22 -4.76 5.81 6.69
N ASP A 23 -4.28 5.90 7.92
CA ASP A 23 -4.34 7.10 8.75
C ASP A 23 -3.50 8.27 8.19
N LYS A 24 -3.63 9.45 8.77
CA LYS A 24 -2.83 10.62 8.37
C LYS A 24 -1.31 10.34 8.50
N GLU A 25 -0.91 9.47 9.43
CA GLU A 25 0.46 9.05 9.63
C GLU A 25 1.01 8.29 8.42
N HIS A 26 0.21 7.45 7.76
CA HIS A 26 0.55 6.90 6.44
C HIS A 26 0.83 8.00 5.42
N ILE A 27 -0.09 8.95 5.27
CA ILE A 27 0.04 10.03 4.29
C ILE A 27 1.33 10.84 4.53
N TYR A 28 1.65 11.15 5.78
CA TYR A 28 2.88 11.86 6.12
C TYR A 28 4.14 11.03 5.84
N ARG A 29 4.15 9.72 6.12
CA ARG A 29 5.30 8.87 5.78
C ARG A 29 5.50 8.77 4.27
N VAL A 30 4.41 8.69 3.49
CA VAL A 30 4.46 8.74 2.02
C VAL A 30 5.01 10.09 1.57
N LEU A 31 4.47 11.21 2.08
CA LEU A 31 4.97 12.55 1.75
C LEU A 31 6.46 12.71 2.05
N TYR A 32 6.93 12.31 3.23
CA TYR A 32 8.33 12.47 3.61
C TYR A 32 9.26 11.54 2.82
N SER A 33 8.81 10.33 2.50
CA SER A 33 9.55 9.44 1.60
C SER A 33 9.61 10.01 0.18
N ALA A 34 8.52 10.58 -0.31
CA ALA A 34 8.46 11.26 -1.61
C ALA A 34 9.42 12.46 -1.66
N LEU A 35 9.54 13.23 -0.57
CA LEU A 35 10.50 14.33 -0.49
C LEU A 35 11.96 13.84 -0.47
N ASP A 36 12.27 12.73 0.21
CA ASP A 36 13.62 12.13 0.15
C ASP A 36 13.97 11.69 -1.28
N ILE A 37 13.04 11.00 -1.95
CA ILE A 37 13.22 10.59 -3.35
C ILE A 37 13.37 11.81 -4.25
N ALA A 38 12.49 12.81 -4.14
CA ALA A 38 12.49 14.01 -4.97
C ALA A 38 13.82 14.79 -4.89
N ASN A 39 14.51 14.77 -3.74
CA ASN A 39 15.83 15.38 -3.58
C ASN A 39 16.92 14.73 -4.44
N LYS A 40 16.65 13.56 -5.04
CA LYS A 40 17.55 12.81 -5.92
C LYS A 40 17.13 12.85 -7.39
N GLU A 41 16.02 13.52 -7.70
CA GLU A 41 15.45 13.61 -9.05
C GLU A 41 15.54 15.05 -9.57
N GLU A 42 15.61 15.20 -10.90
CA GLU A 42 15.65 16.51 -11.56
C GLU A 42 14.25 16.97 -11.99
N ASN A 43 14.04 18.29 -12.04
CA ASN A 43 12.83 18.93 -12.59
C ASN A 43 11.51 18.50 -11.94
N VAL A 44 11.51 18.18 -10.64
CA VAL A 44 10.31 17.81 -9.88
C VAL A 44 9.41 19.03 -9.64
N ASP A 45 8.13 18.93 -10.02
CA ASP A 45 7.08 19.86 -9.62
C ASP A 45 6.60 19.52 -8.19
N TYR A 46 7.23 20.15 -7.20
CA TYR A 46 6.91 19.92 -5.78
C TYR A 46 5.46 20.24 -5.43
N ASP A 47 4.82 21.19 -6.12
CA ASP A 47 3.44 21.55 -5.81
C ASP A 47 2.50 20.42 -6.23
N VAL A 48 2.74 19.80 -7.39
CA VAL A 48 2.02 18.61 -7.86
C VAL A 48 2.32 17.43 -6.94
N LEU A 49 3.60 17.15 -6.65
CA LEU A 49 4.00 16.00 -5.85
C LEU A 49 3.39 16.04 -4.44
N ILE A 50 3.52 17.16 -3.74
CA ILE A 50 2.99 17.33 -2.38
C ILE A 50 1.46 17.17 -2.39
N SER A 51 0.78 17.81 -3.35
CA SER A 51 -0.68 17.71 -3.48
C SER A 51 -1.13 16.27 -3.76
N ALA A 52 -0.43 15.57 -4.64
CA ALA A 52 -0.73 14.18 -4.96
C ALA A 52 -0.48 13.26 -3.75
N CYS A 53 0.61 13.45 -3.00
CA CYS A 53 0.87 12.69 -1.76
C CYS A 53 -0.25 12.89 -0.73
N LEU A 54 -0.66 14.13 -0.47
CA LEU A 54 -1.74 14.43 0.49
C LEU A 54 -3.09 13.82 0.06
N LEU A 55 -3.35 13.76 -1.25
CA LEU A 55 -4.68 13.43 -1.77
C LEU A 55 -4.82 11.99 -2.29
N HIS A 56 -3.77 11.18 -2.38
CA HIS A 56 -3.83 9.90 -3.11
C HIS A 56 -4.83 8.88 -2.54
N ASP A 57 -5.08 8.90 -1.23
CA ASP A 57 -5.90 7.91 -0.52
C ASP A 57 -7.23 8.48 0.03
N ILE A 58 -7.64 9.69 -0.39
CA ILE A 58 -8.87 10.36 0.09
C ILE A 58 -10.19 9.65 -0.26
N ALA A 59 -10.14 8.58 -1.06
CA ALA A 59 -11.29 7.77 -1.46
C ALA A 59 -11.23 6.33 -0.93
N ARG A 60 -10.42 6.06 0.10
CA ARG A 60 -10.39 4.75 0.78
C ARG A 60 -11.73 4.41 1.42
N GLU A 61 -12.36 5.37 2.06
CA GLU A 61 -13.70 5.20 2.64
C GLU A 61 -14.75 4.80 1.60
N ASP A 62 -14.67 5.35 0.37
CA ASP A 62 -15.55 5.00 -0.73
C ASP A 62 -15.37 3.52 -1.14
N GLN A 63 -14.12 3.06 -1.22
CA GLN A 63 -13.80 1.65 -1.46
C GLN A 63 -14.23 0.74 -0.31
N ASN A 64 -14.10 1.19 0.95
CA ASN A 64 -14.54 0.40 2.11
C ASN A 64 -16.06 0.19 2.11
N LYS A 65 -16.82 1.22 1.71
CA LYS A 65 -18.29 1.12 1.55
C LYS A 65 -18.72 0.30 0.35
N ASN A 66 -17.96 0.38 -0.74
CA ASN A 66 -18.20 -0.39 -1.95
C ASN A 66 -16.88 -0.99 -2.49
N PRO A 67 -16.57 -2.25 -2.12
CA PRO A 67 -15.33 -2.92 -2.54
C PRO A 67 -15.14 -3.05 -4.06
N SER A 68 -16.19 -2.85 -4.87
CA SER A 68 -16.06 -2.83 -6.33
C SER A 68 -15.37 -1.56 -6.85
N LEU A 69 -15.29 -0.50 -6.05
CA LEU A 69 -14.65 0.75 -6.42
C LEU A 69 -13.13 0.67 -6.24
N CYS A 70 -12.41 1.35 -7.13
CA CYS A 70 -10.98 1.57 -6.99
C CYS A 70 -10.73 2.93 -6.36
N HIS A 71 -10.18 2.96 -5.14
CA HIS A 71 -9.89 4.20 -4.43
C HIS A 71 -8.98 5.13 -5.23
N ALA A 72 -8.02 4.61 -6.00
CA ALA A 72 -7.15 5.43 -6.82
C ALA A 72 -7.89 6.16 -7.96
N GLU A 73 -8.94 5.55 -8.54
CA GLU A 73 -9.71 6.17 -9.62
C GLU A 73 -10.71 7.18 -9.07
N VAL A 74 -11.46 6.77 -8.04
CA VAL A 74 -12.40 7.66 -7.35
C VAL A 74 -11.67 8.83 -6.69
N GLY A 75 -10.51 8.56 -6.09
CA GLY A 75 -9.66 9.55 -5.44
C GLY A 75 -9.06 10.54 -6.41
N ALA A 76 -8.66 10.09 -7.61
CA ALA A 76 -8.17 10.97 -8.67
C ALA A 76 -9.25 11.97 -9.10
N GLU A 77 -10.48 11.50 -9.36
CA GLU A 77 -11.59 12.38 -9.73
C GLU A 77 -12.01 13.31 -8.58
N LYS A 78 -12.02 12.81 -7.35
CA LYS A 78 -12.31 13.60 -6.14
C LYS A 78 -11.27 14.70 -5.92
N ALA A 79 -9.99 14.39 -6.11
CA ALA A 79 -8.90 15.36 -6.01
C ALA A 79 -8.99 16.43 -7.12
N TYR A 80 -9.25 16.02 -8.36
CA TYR A 80 -9.43 16.95 -9.48
C TYR A 80 -10.56 17.94 -9.22
N LYS A 81 -11.73 17.42 -8.82
CA LYS A 81 -12.89 18.24 -8.48
C LYS A 81 -12.58 19.20 -7.33
N TYR A 82 -12.01 18.69 -6.23
CA TYR A 82 -11.68 19.53 -5.07
C TYR A 82 -10.70 20.66 -5.43
N LEU A 83 -9.66 20.36 -6.20
CA LEU A 83 -8.67 21.35 -6.62
C LEU A 83 -9.27 22.42 -7.53
N THR A 84 -10.05 22.02 -8.54
CA THR A 84 -10.69 22.99 -9.45
C THR A 84 -11.72 23.87 -8.74
N GLU A 85 -12.58 23.29 -7.89
CA GLU A 85 -13.54 24.04 -7.06
C GLU A 85 -12.83 24.94 -6.03
N SER A 86 -11.61 24.57 -5.63
CA SER A 86 -10.75 25.35 -4.74
C SER A 86 -9.98 26.48 -5.41
N GLY A 87 -10.16 26.69 -6.72
CA GLY A 87 -9.53 27.76 -7.49
C GLY A 87 -8.13 27.45 -8.03
N PHE A 88 -7.70 26.18 -8.00
CA PHE A 88 -6.45 25.76 -8.64
C PHE A 88 -6.64 25.65 -10.15
N ASP A 89 -5.55 25.86 -10.89
CA ASP A 89 -5.54 25.71 -12.34
C ASP A 89 -5.88 24.27 -12.77
N ALA A 90 -6.62 24.13 -13.88
CA ALA A 90 -7.10 22.84 -14.35
C ALA A 90 -5.96 21.92 -14.84
N ILE A 91 -4.88 22.49 -15.41
CA ILE A 91 -3.71 21.72 -15.85
C ILE A 91 -2.95 21.20 -14.63
N PHE A 92 -2.82 22.02 -13.58
CA PHE A 92 -2.28 21.57 -12.29
C PHE A 92 -3.11 20.42 -11.70
N ALA A 93 -4.44 20.58 -11.63
CA ALA A 93 -5.34 19.56 -11.10
C ALA A 93 -5.26 18.25 -11.90
N GLU A 94 -5.09 18.34 -13.23
CA GLU A 94 -4.93 17.18 -14.11
C GLU A 94 -3.62 16.41 -13.82
N LYS A 95 -2.51 17.11 -13.59
CA LYS A 95 -1.24 16.46 -13.20
C LYS A 95 -1.37 15.72 -11.87
N VAL A 96 -2.04 16.32 -10.88
CA VAL A 96 -2.31 15.67 -9.59
C VAL A 96 -3.21 14.45 -9.77
N ARG A 97 -4.28 14.58 -10.58
CA ARG A 97 -5.17 13.48 -10.94
C ARG A 97 -4.42 12.30 -11.54
N HIS A 98 -3.49 12.54 -12.47
CA HIS A 98 -2.66 11.51 -13.08
C HIS A 98 -1.82 10.76 -12.04
N CYS A 99 -1.11 11.49 -11.18
CA CYS A 99 -0.30 10.90 -10.11
C CYS A 99 -1.14 9.97 -9.23
N ILE A 100 -2.33 10.42 -8.82
CA ILE A 100 -3.23 9.64 -7.97
C ILE A 100 -3.79 8.42 -8.74
N SER A 101 -4.22 8.57 -10.00
CA SER A 101 -4.79 7.46 -10.74
C SER A 101 -3.79 6.31 -11.02
N SER A 102 -2.48 6.61 -11.01
CA SER A 102 -1.41 5.69 -11.39
C SER A 102 -0.63 5.11 -10.19
N HIS A 103 -0.92 5.51 -8.94
CA HIS A 103 -0.14 5.07 -7.78
C HIS A 103 -0.38 3.60 -7.36
N ARG A 104 -1.44 2.94 -7.84
CA ARG A 104 -1.85 1.61 -7.33
C ARG A 104 -1.02 0.46 -7.93
N PHE A 105 -0.51 -0.42 -7.07
CA PHE A 105 0.27 -1.60 -7.51
C PHE A 105 -0.53 -2.58 -8.39
N ARG A 106 -1.78 -2.85 -8.02
CA ARG A 106 -2.61 -3.90 -8.64
C ARG A 106 -3.19 -3.53 -10.02
N LYS A 107 -2.97 -2.33 -10.54
CA LYS A 107 -3.46 -1.91 -11.87
C LYS A 107 -2.30 -1.70 -12.84
N ASN A 108 -2.61 -1.88 -14.13
CA ASN A 108 -1.74 -1.55 -15.26
C ASN A 108 -1.92 -0.08 -15.67
N ASN A 109 -1.99 0.84 -14.71
CA ASN A 109 -1.86 2.26 -15.00
C ASN A 109 -0.43 2.67 -14.65
N THR A 110 0.38 2.93 -15.68
CA THR A 110 1.83 3.16 -15.50
C THR A 110 2.08 4.63 -15.16
N PRO A 111 2.80 4.94 -14.07
CA PRO A 111 3.25 6.30 -13.78
C PRO A 111 4.14 6.86 -14.88
N GLU A 112 3.73 7.96 -15.50
CA GLU A 112 4.47 8.56 -16.63
C GLU A 112 5.37 9.72 -16.18
N SER A 113 4.83 10.65 -15.39
CA SER A 113 5.57 11.82 -14.91
C SER A 113 6.52 11.47 -13.77
N THR A 114 7.50 12.35 -13.53
CA THR A 114 8.43 12.21 -12.41
C THR A 114 7.70 12.17 -11.07
N GLU A 115 6.71 13.05 -10.86
CA GLU A 115 5.90 13.11 -9.64
C GLU A 115 5.07 11.84 -9.43
N ALA A 116 4.49 11.31 -10.51
CA ALA A 116 3.71 10.08 -10.45
C ALA A 116 4.59 8.88 -10.06
N LYS A 117 5.81 8.79 -10.61
CA LYS A 117 6.80 7.76 -10.27
C LYS A 117 7.26 7.88 -8.82
N ILE A 118 7.54 9.10 -8.35
CA ILE A 118 7.94 9.36 -6.96
C ILE A 118 6.81 8.98 -6.00
N LEU A 119 5.56 9.40 -6.27
CA LEU A 119 4.41 9.04 -5.43
C LEU A 119 4.20 7.53 -5.40
N PHE A 120 4.28 6.86 -6.57
CA PHE A 120 4.14 5.42 -6.64
C PHE A 120 5.16 4.73 -5.72
N ASP A 121 6.44 5.08 -5.87
CA ASP A 121 7.53 4.50 -5.10
C ASP A 121 7.41 4.80 -3.61
N ALA A 122 7.11 6.04 -3.23
CA ALA A 122 6.92 6.44 -1.84
C ALA A 122 5.80 5.66 -1.15
N ASP A 123 4.67 5.43 -1.83
CA ASP A 123 3.60 4.57 -1.32
C ASP A 123 4.04 3.09 -1.20
N LYS A 124 4.80 2.56 -2.18
CA LYS A 124 5.32 1.18 -2.09
C LYS A 124 6.36 1.00 -0.99
N ILE A 125 7.15 2.02 -0.69
CA ILE A 125 8.08 2.01 0.45
C ILE A 125 7.33 1.84 1.76
N ASP A 126 6.18 2.51 1.95
CA ASP A 126 5.38 2.37 3.18
C ASP A 126 4.66 1.01 3.28
N ALA A 127 4.45 0.35 2.14
CA ALA A 127 4.01 -1.04 2.06
C ALA A 127 5.15 -2.08 2.16
N ALA A 128 6.42 -1.64 2.24
CA ALA A 128 7.59 -2.52 2.32
C ALA A 128 8.12 -2.67 3.74
N GLY A 129 8.80 -3.79 4.00
CA GLY A 129 9.48 -4.04 5.27
C GLY A 129 8.53 -4.35 6.43
N THR A 130 9.06 -4.23 7.64
CA THR A 130 8.33 -4.55 8.88
C THR A 130 7.05 -3.72 9.05
N LEU A 131 7.12 -2.42 8.76
CA LEU A 131 5.95 -1.55 8.86
C LEU A 131 4.88 -1.91 7.82
N GLY A 132 5.29 -2.20 6.59
CA GLY A 132 4.39 -2.64 5.53
C GLY A 132 3.66 -3.94 5.89
N ILE A 133 4.36 -4.89 6.49
CA ILE A 133 3.75 -6.11 7.03
C ILE A 133 2.75 -5.79 8.14
N ALA A 134 3.15 -4.98 9.14
CA ALA A 134 2.28 -4.63 10.26
C ALA A 134 0.99 -3.95 9.79
N ARG A 135 1.09 -2.99 8.84
CA ARG A 135 -0.06 -2.32 8.23
C ARG A 135 -0.97 -3.29 7.48
N THR A 136 -0.38 -4.24 6.76
CA THR A 136 -1.14 -5.28 6.03
C THR A 136 -1.93 -6.15 7.01
N LEU A 137 -1.31 -6.59 8.12
CA LEU A 137 -1.98 -7.37 9.16
C LEU A 137 -3.11 -6.60 9.85
N VAL A 138 -2.92 -5.31 10.17
CA VAL A 138 -3.96 -4.47 10.77
C VAL A 138 -5.15 -4.32 9.80
N TYR A 139 -4.87 -4.03 8.53
CA TYR A 139 -5.92 -3.89 7.51
C TYR A 139 -6.68 -5.21 7.30
N GLN A 140 -5.98 -6.32 7.10
CA GLN A 140 -6.60 -7.63 6.90
C GLN A 140 -7.37 -8.10 8.14
N GLY A 141 -6.86 -7.82 9.33
CA GLY A 141 -7.56 -8.06 10.59
C GLY A 141 -8.89 -7.30 10.67
N ALA A 142 -8.91 -6.02 10.26
CA ALA A 142 -10.15 -5.24 10.17
C ALA A 142 -11.13 -5.80 9.12
N MET A 143 -10.62 -6.42 8.07
CA MET A 143 -11.42 -7.12 7.05
C MET A 143 -11.78 -8.56 7.43
N THR A 144 -11.41 -9.02 8.63
CA THR A 144 -11.60 -10.41 9.12
C THR A 144 -10.96 -11.48 8.21
N GLU A 145 -9.90 -11.12 7.49
CA GLU A 145 -9.14 -12.06 6.67
C GLU A 145 -8.20 -12.90 7.55
N PRO A 146 -8.06 -14.21 7.27
CA PRO A 146 -7.16 -15.08 8.03
C PRO A 146 -5.69 -14.80 7.72
N LEU A 147 -4.79 -15.24 8.60
CA LEU A 147 -3.35 -15.12 8.37
C LEU A 147 -2.86 -16.04 7.23
N TYR A 148 -3.44 -17.24 7.13
CA TYR A 148 -3.07 -18.26 6.15
C TYR A 148 -4.25 -19.18 5.89
N SER A 149 -4.14 -20.02 4.87
CA SER A 149 -5.08 -21.09 4.57
C SER A 149 -4.43 -22.47 4.73
N VAL A 150 -5.25 -23.51 4.81
CA VAL A 150 -4.81 -24.90 4.91
C VAL A 150 -5.34 -25.66 3.70
N LEU A 151 -4.48 -26.44 3.08
CA LEU A 151 -4.81 -27.26 1.91
C LEU A 151 -5.67 -28.47 2.32
N PRO A 152 -6.37 -29.13 1.36
CA PRO A 152 -7.20 -30.30 1.66
C PRO A 152 -6.46 -31.47 2.32
N ASP A 153 -5.13 -31.53 2.17
CA ASP A 153 -4.27 -32.55 2.78
C ASP A 153 -3.77 -32.17 4.19
N GLY A 154 -4.26 -31.06 4.77
CA GLY A 154 -3.92 -30.60 6.11
C GLY A 154 -2.64 -29.78 6.20
N ARG A 155 -1.89 -29.60 5.10
CA ARG A 155 -0.69 -28.75 5.09
C ARG A 155 -1.06 -27.28 5.02
N VAL A 156 -0.28 -26.44 5.71
CA VAL A 156 -0.42 -24.98 5.58
C VAL A 156 -0.01 -24.56 4.16
N SER A 157 -0.84 -23.78 3.49
CA SER A 157 -0.50 -23.19 2.20
C SER A 157 0.54 -22.09 2.39
N ASP A 158 1.44 -21.92 1.44
CA ASP A 158 2.37 -20.78 1.41
C ASP A 158 1.74 -19.52 0.78
N GLY A 159 0.49 -19.60 0.33
CA GLY A 159 -0.25 -18.49 -0.26
C GLY A 159 -0.04 -18.30 -1.77
N THR A 160 0.86 -19.04 -2.42
CA THR A 160 1.21 -18.81 -3.84
C THR A 160 0.02 -19.04 -4.78
N ASP A 161 -0.74 -20.10 -4.54
CA ASP A 161 -1.89 -20.52 -5.37
C ASP A 161 -3.24 -20.32 -4.67
N ASP A 162 -3.24 -19.57 -3.56
CA ASP A 162 -4.44 -19.34 -2.76
C ASP A 162 -5.46 -18.47 -3.50
N LYS A 163 -6.69 -18.94 -3.55
CA LYS A 163 -7.85 -18.19 -4.08
C LYS A 163 -8.55 -17.37 -3.00
N THR A 164 -8.47 -17.83 -1.76
CA THR A 164 -9.07 -17.15 -0.61
C THR A 164 -8.09 -16.11 -0.08
N PRO A 165 -8.53 -14.86 0.20
CA PRO A 165 -7.68 -13.85 0.81
C PRO A 165 -7.09 -14.34 2.14
N SER A 166 -5.80 -14.12 2.31
CA SER A 166 -5.08 -14.33 3.57
C SER A 166 -3.83 -13.45 3.58
N PHE A 167 -3.17 -13.32 4.73
CA PHE A 167 -1.87 -12.63 4.78
C PHE A 167 -0.81 -13.32 3.91
N PHE A 168 -0.72 -14.65 3.92
CA PHE A 168 0.23 -15.37 3.06
C PHE A 168 -0.07 -15.19 1.58
N GLN A 169 -1.36 -15.20 1.21
CA GLN A 169 -1.78 -14.92 -0.16
C GLN A 169 -1.40 -13.50 -0.60
N GLU A 170 -1.66 -12.49 0.25
CA GLU A 170 -1.29 -11.10 -0.07
C GLU A 170 0.24 -10.90 -0.09
N TYR A 171 0.97 -11.63 0.76
CA TYR A 171 2.43 -11.62 0.74
C TYR A 171 2.95 -12.10 -0.61
N LYS A 172 2.52 -13.28 -1.08
CA LYS A 172 2.93 -13.85 -2.37
C LYS A 172 2.42 -13.06 -3.57
N TYR A 173 1.21 -12.53 -3.47
CA TYR A 173 0.61 -11.77 -4.55
C TYR A 173 1.26 -10.39 -4.71
N LYS A 174 1.49 -9.67 -3.61
CA LYS A 174 1.91 -8.27 -3.60
C LYS A 174 3.22 -8.04 -2.87
N LEU A 175 3.29 -8.33 -1.57
CA LEU A 175 4.39 -7.82 -0.71
C LEU A 175 5.77 -8.36 -1.13
N GLU A 176 5.85 -9.59 -1.61
CA GLU A 176 7.08 -10.18 -2.14
C GLU A 176 7.50 -9.52 -3.47
N LYS A 177 6.51 -9.07 -4.25
CA LYS A 177 6.72 -8.55 -5.62
C LYS A 177 6.96 -7.05 -5.67
N ILE A 178 6.60 -6.28 -4.63
CA ILE A 178 6.79 -4.82 -4.64
C ILE A 178 8.24 -4.42 -4.91
N TYR A 179 9.21 -5.18 -4.38
CA TYR A 179 10.65 -4.95 -4.53
C TYR A 179 11.14 -4.98 -5.99
N SER A 180 10.39 -5.60 -6.90
CA SER A 180 10.71 -5.66 -8.33
C SER A 180 10.19 -4.46 -9.13
N ARG A 181 9.37 -3.59 -8.54
CA ARG A 181 8.67 -2.51 -9.24
C ARG A 181 8.83 -1.18 -8.53
N PHE A 182 9.98 -0.56 -8.77
CA PHE A 182 10.32 0.81 -8.38
C PHE A 182 10.76 1.58 -9.62
N TYR A 183 10.39 2.86 -9.71
CA TYR A 183 10.66 3.73 -10.85
C TYR A 183 11.85 4.67 -10.64
N THR A 184 12.23 4.91 -9.39
CA THR A 184 13.34 5.78 -8.98
C THR A 184 14.46 4.94 -8.37
N LEU A 185 15.71 5.38 -8.54
CA LEU A 185 16.86 4.71 -7.93
C LEU A 185 16.76 4.76 -6.40
N ARG A 186 16.46 5.95 -5.86
CA ARG A 186 16.36 6.15 -4.42
C ARG A 186 15.25 5.33 -3.78
N GLY A 187 14.08 5.23 -4.43
CA GLY A 187 12.98 4.42 -3.93
C GLY A 187 13.34 2.93 -3.86
N LYS A 188 14.04 2.43 -4.88
CA LYS A 188 14.55 1.06 -4.92
C LYS A 188 15.56 0.77 -3.80
N GLU A 189 16.50 1.68 -3.54
CA GLU A 189 17.48 1.52 -2.45
C GLU A 189 16.80 1.34 -1.08
N ILE A 190 15.87 2.23 -0.74
CA ILE A 190 15.14 2.20 0.53
C ILE A 190 14.31 0.91 0.65
N ALA A 191 13.69 0.47 -0.45
CA ALA A 191 12.94 -0.78 -0.46
C ALA A 191 13.84 -1.99 -0.22
N GLU A 192 14.98 -2.08 -0.90
CA GLU A 192 15.92 -3.21 -0.72
C GLU A 192 16.51 -3.28 0.70
N GLU A 193 16.77 -2.13 1.34
CA GLU A 193 17.17 -2.09 2.77
C GLU A 193 16.12 -2.74 3.69
N ARG A 194 14.84 -2.62 3.34
CA ARG A 194 13.70 -3.15 4.11
C ARG A 194 13.37 -4.62 3.79
N ARG A 195 13.84 -5.13 2.66
CA ARG A 195 13.42 -6.43 2.09
C ARG A 195 13.75 -7.61 2.99
N LYS A 196 14.97 -7.64 3.53
CA LYS A 196 15.46 -8.77 4.33
C LYS A 196 14.52 -9.09 5.50
N THR A 197 14.10 -8.07 6.24
CA THR A 197 13.22 -8.26 7.40
C THR A 197 11.82 -8.73 7.01
N ALA A 198 11.28 -8.25 5.88
CA ALA A 198 9.98 -8.71 5.39
C ALA A 198 10.00 -10.20 4.99
N VAL A 199 11.07 -10.61 4.29
CA VAL A 199 11.28 -12.01 3.90
C VAL A 199 11.45 -12.91 5.12
N SER A 200 12.26 -12.49 6.09
CA SER A 200 12.42 -13.24 7.34
C SER A 200 11.09 -13.40 8.08
N PHE A 201 10.32 -12.32 8.25
CA PHE A 201 9.03 -12.36 8.94
C PHE A 201 8.06 -13.39 8.33
N TYR A 202 7.89 -13.35 7.01
CA TYR A 202 7.03 -14.31 6.31
C TYR A 202 7.54 -15.76 6.46
N ASN A 203 8.83 -15.99 6.24
CA ASN A 203 9.41 -17.34 6.34
C ASN A 203 9.34 -17.90 7.75
N ASP A 204 9.53 -17.06 8.77
CA ASP A 204 9.44 -17.43 10.17
C ASP A 204 7.99 -17.81 10.51
N MET A 205 7.01 -16.98 10.14
CA MET A 205 5.59 -17.31 10.32
C MET A 205 5.22 -18.63 9.63
N LEU A 206 5.58 -18.81 8.35
CA LEU A 206 5.29 -20.03 7.60
C LEU A 206 5.89 -21.26 8.29
N ARG A 207 7.16 -21.18 8.70
CA ARG A 207 7.83 -22.29 9.41
C ARG A 207 7.13 -22.62 10.72
N GLU A 208 6.79 -21.61 11.52
CA GLU A 208 6.14 -21.79 12.82
C GLU A 208 4.79 -22.52 12.68
N VAL A 209 3.94 -22.05 11.78
CA VAL A 209 2.61 -22.64 11.57
C VAL A 209 2.71 -24.02 10.92
N SER A 210 3.53 -24.21 9.88
CA SER A 210 3.69 -25.52 9.23
C SER A 210 4.19 -26.57 10.22
N SER A 211 5.18 -26.22 11.05
CA SER A 211 5.72 -27.15 12.06
C SER A 211 4.70 -27.53 13.13
N THR A 212 3.76 -26.64 13.45
CA THR A 212 2.69 -26.90 14.43
C THR A 212 1.63 -27.83 13.84
N TYR A 213 1.24 -27.62 12.58
CA TYR A 213 0.29 -28.51 11.91
C TYR A 213 0.86 -29.91 11.71
N GLU A 214 2.09 -30.03 11.20
CA GLU A 214 2.73 -31.33 10.96
C GLU A 214 2.85 -32.17 12.24
N LYS A 215 3.44 -31.59 13.30
CA LYS A 215 3.60 -32.28 14.59
C LYS A 215 2.26 -32.52 15.28
N GLY A 216 1.34 -31.56 15.15
CA GLY A 216 0.02 -31.61 15.75
C GLY A 216 -0.82 -32.75 15.19
N ILE A 217 -0.91 -32.87 13.86
CA ILE A 217 -1.61 -33.95 13.16
C ILE A 217 -1.00 -35.30 13.54
N GLU A 218 0.33 -35.44 13.44
CA GLU A 218 1.01 -36.69 13.80
C GLU A 218 0.76 -37.11 15.25
N SER A 219 0.75 -36.14 16.18
CA SER A 219 0.48 -36.40 17.60
C SER A 219 -0.98 -36.75 17.85
N LEU A 220 -1.91 -36.06 17.17
CA LEU A 220 -3.34 -36.28 17.31
C LEU A 220 -3.74 -37.66 16.79
N ASP A 221 -3.24 -38.05 15.62
CA ASP A 221 -3.50 -39.36 15.00
C ASP A 221 -3.00 -40.53 15.86
N LYS A 222 -1.99 -40.31 16.71
CA LYS A 222 -1.51 -41.31 17.69
C LYS A 222 -2.38 -41.41 18.94
N ILE A 223 -3.12 -40.34 19.28
CA ILE A 223 -3.92 -40.26 20.51
C ILE A 223 -5.36 -40.70 20.23
N ILE A 224 -5.92 -40.25 19.11
CA ILE A 224 -7.29 -40.57 18.74
C ILE A 224 -7.27 -41.91 17.99
N GLU A 225 -7.47 -43.01 18.72
CA GLU A 225 -7.79 -44.30 18.10
C GLU A 225 -9.14 -44.20 17.35
N TYR A 226 -9.18 -44.73 16.13
CA TYR A 226 -10.41 -44.88 15.34
C TYR A 226 -11.36 -45.92 15.95
#